data_AF-K6I1A6-F1
#
_entry.id   AF-K6I1A6-F1
#
_cell.length_a   1.000
_cell.length_b   1.000
_cell.length_c   1.000
_cell.angle_alpha   90.00
_cell.angle_beta   90.00
_cell.angle_gamma   90.00
#
_symmetry.space_group_name_H-M   'P 1'
#
loop_
_entity.id
_entity.type
_entity.pdbx_description
1 polymer ?
#
loop_
_entity_poly.entity_id
_entity_poly.type
_entity_poly.pdbx_seq_one_letter_code
_entity_poly.pdbx_strand_id
1 'polypeptide(L)'
;MENQISRFLIFLSVFTLVIGLGYSYAGFRLIPSLSTQSWISWLAWTLIFLCTLSIPVSYYVSLTSKREGIQTAFSYLAFTGLGFFTILFSLVLLKDITSISLYWFAKFLPNSDPTSGAGELVERKEFLNRLLSFSVLGLAGGLTGIGFYQAHRNLKVISVDVFEENLHPSLDGFRIVQISDIHIGPTIKKRFLESVVRTVNELKPDLVAITGDLVDGPVNKLARHITPLADLESEYGTFFVTGNHEYYSGVLSWIHELKKHNIQVLLNENKILKRGKANLTLAGVTDLKAGSILPEHKTDPYGAMKGGEKTDYKILLAHQPNSVFEGADAGFDLQLSGHTHGGQYFPGNLLIYLAQKFVAGLHKHKDTWIYVSRGTGYWGPPIRLGAPSEISLIRLKKNS
;
A
#
# COMPACT_ATOMS: atom_id res chain seq x y z
N MET A 1 12.87 16.19 -21.47
CA MET A 1 12.04 15.00 -21.73
C MET A 1 12.89 13.76 -22.00
N GLU A 2 13.89 13.85 -22.88
CA GLU A 2 14.80 12.74 -23.25
C GLU A 2 15.56 12.13 -22.06
N ASN A 3 16.11 12.95 -21.17
CA ASN A 3 16.79 12.48 -19.95
C ASN A 3 15.86 11.74 -18.97
N GLN A 4 14.57 12.06 -18.91
CA GLN A 4 13.62 11.36 -18.03
C GLN A 4 13.22 10.00 -18.61
N ILE A 5 13.01 9.91 -19.93
CA ILE A 5 12.71 8.65 -20.62
C ILE A 5 13.90 7.70 -20.49
N SER A 6 15.12 8.19 -20.71
CA SER A 6 16.35 7.40 -20.55
C SER A 6 16.50 6.85 -19.12
N ARG A 7 16.35 7.71 -18.10
CA ARG A 7 16.38 7.27 -16.68
C ARG A 7 15.31 6.22 -16.37
N PHE A 8 14.10 6.39 -16.89
CA PHE A 8 13.02 5.43 -16.68
C PHE A 8 13.32 4.08 -17.34
N LEU A 9 13.83 4.07 -18.57
CA LEU A 9 14.21 2.83 -19.27
C LEU A 9 15.37 2.11 -18.57
N ILE A 10 16.34 2.85 -18.03
CA ILE A 10 17.40 2.29 -17.18
C ILE A 10 16.78 1.65 -15.94
N PHE A 11 15.90 2.37 -15.23
CA PHE A 11 15.18 1.85 -14.07
C PHE A 11 14.43 0.55 -14.40
N LEU A 12 13.62 0.55 -15.47
CA LEU A 12 12.84 -0.61 -15.88
C LEU A 12 13.74 -1.80 -16.23
N SER A 13 14.87 -1.57 -16.88
CA SER A 13 15.85 -2.61 -17.23
C SER A 13 16.49 -3.21 -15.99
N VAL A 14 16.96 -2.37 -15.06
CA VAL A 14 17.56 -2.81 -13.79
C VAL A 14 16.53 -3.56 -12.94
N PHE A 15 15.31 -3.03 -12.85
CA PHE A 15 14.21 -3.66 -12.11
C PHE A 15 13.87 -5.04 -12.69
N THR A 16 13.75 -5.15 -14.01
CA THR A 16 13.51 -6.43 -14.70
C THR A 16 14.65 -7.42 -14.46
N LEU A 17 15.91 -6.95 -14.46
CA LEU A 17 17.08 -7.79 -14.17
C LEU A 17 17.03 -8.32 -12.73
N VAL A 18 16.82 -7.46 -11.74
CA VAL A 18 16.75 -7.84 -10.32
C VAL A 18 15.64 -8.87 -10.09
N ILE A 19 14.46 -8.63 -10.66
CA ILE A 19 13.34 -9.56 -10.61
C ILE A 19 13.69 -10.89 -11.27
N GLY A 20 14.25 -10.85 -12.49
CA GLY A 20 14.67 -12.03 -13.22
C GLY A 20 15.67 -12.87 -12.44
N LEU A 21 16.62 -12.24 -11.75
CA LEU A 21 17.57 -12.92 -10.86
C LEU A 21 16.86 -13.58 -9.67
N GLY A 22 15.93 -12.87 -9.01
CA GLY A 22 15.14 -13.44 -7.91
C GLY A 22 14.29 -14.64 -8.34
N TYR A 23 13.65 -14.55 -9.51
CA TYR A 23 12.83 -15.64 -10.05
C TYR A 23 13.71 -16.82 -10.47
N SER A 24 14.86 -16.53 -11.07
CA SER A 24 15.82 -17.56 -11.47
C SER A 24 16.40 -18.29 -10.26
N TYR A 25 16.70 -17.56 -9.18
CA TYR A 25 17.10 -18.17 -7.91
C TYR A 25 16.04 -19.16 -7.40
N ALA A 26 14.76 -18.76 -7.36
CA ALA A 26 13.67 -19.67 -6.98
C ALA A 26 13.59 -20.88 -7.93
N GLY A 27 13.77 -20.66 -9.24
CA GLY A 27 13.84 -21.71 -10.25
C GLY A 27 14.96 -22.73 -9.99
N PHE A 28 16.19 -22.26 -9.77
CA PHE A 28 17.34 -23.12 -9.48
C PHE A 28 17.16 -23.94 -8.19
N ARG A 29 16.47 -23.40 -7.18
CA ARG A 29 16.24 -24.10 -5.91
C ARG A 29 15.08 -25.10 -5.96
N LEU A 30 14.10 -24.90 -6.84
CA LEU A 30 12.88 -25.71 -6.88
C LEU A 30 12.86 -26.71 -8.04
N ILE A 31 13.17 -26.28 -9.27
CA ILE A 31 12.97 -27.09 -10.49
C ILE A 31 13.65 -28.46 -10.41
N PRO A 32 14.94 -28.57 -10.02
CA PRO A 32 15.61 -29.88 -9.95
C PRO A 32 14.96 -30.86 -8.96
N SER A 33 14.27 -30.33 -7.94
CA SER A 33 13.59 -31.15 -6.93
C SER A 33 12.16 -31.54 -7.34
N LEU A 34 11.52 -30.74 -8.21
CA LEU A 34 10.14 -30.97 -8.64
C LEU A 34 10.06 -32.05 -9.74
N SER A 35 10.98 -32.01 -10.70
CA SER A 35 11.02 -32.96 -11.82
C SER A 35 12.44 -33.18 -12.34
N THR A 36 12.74 -34.44 -12.68
CA THR A 36 13.95 -34.84 -13.41
C THR A 36 13.74 -34.85 -14.93
N GLN A 37 12.50 -34.71 -15.41
CA GLN A 37 12.18 -34.72 -16.84
C GLN A 37 12.53 -33.38 -17.48
N SER A 38 13.44 -33.40 -18.46
CA SER A 38 13.99 -32.20 -19.09
C SER A 38 12.93 -31.26 -19.67
N TRP A 39 11.85 -31.79 -20.26
CA TRP A 39 10.78 -30.95 -20.85
C TRP A 39 10.00 -30.16 -19.79
N ILE A 40 9.80 -30.71 -18.59
CA ILE A 40 9.14 -30.00 -17.47
C ILE A 40 10.04 -28.87 -16.99
N SER A 41 11.35 -29.13 -16.88
CA SER A 41 12.33 -28.11 -16.52
C SER A 41 12.37 -26.98 -17.54
N TRP A 42 12.39 -27.30 -18.85
CA TRP A 42 12.32 -26.32 -19.92
C TRP A 42 11.03 -25.48 -19.89
N LEU A 43 9.89 -26.13 -19.65
CA LEU A 43 8.62 -25.44 -19.49
C LEU A 43 8.65 -24.47 -18.29
N ALA A 44 9.15 -24.91 -17.13
CA ALA A 44 9.26 -24.08 -15.93
C ALA A 44 10.17 -22.86 -16.15
N TRP A 45 11.34 -23.05 -16.77
CA TRP A 45 12.25 -21.95 -17.11
C TRP A 45 11.63 -20.99 -18.14
N THR A 46 10.89 -21.50 -19.11
CA THR A 46 10.15 -20.68 -20.08
C THR A 46 9.09 -19.83 -19.37
N LEU A 47 8.33 -20.41 -18.43
CA LEU A 47 7.35 -19.66 -17.63
C LEU A 47 8.01 -18.58 -16.78
N ILE A 48 9.14 -18.86 -16.13
CA ILE A 48 9.92 -17.86 -15.38
C ILE A 48 10.37 -16.71 -16.30
N PHE A 49 10.87 -17.02 -17.49
CA PHE A 49 11.29 -16.03 -18.47
C PHE A 49 10.11 -15.15 -18.93
N LEU A 50 8.97 -15.76 -19.28
CA LEU A 50 7.76 -15.04 -19.69
C LEU A 50 7.21 -14.17 -18.55
N CYS A 51 7.19 -14.66 -17.31
CA CYS A 51 6.79 -13.89 -16.14
C CYS A 51 7.72 -12.71 -15.88
N THR A 52 9.03 -12.87 -16.07
CA THR A 52 10.01 -11.78 -15.95
C THR A 52 9.75 -10.70 -17.01
N LEU A 53 9.51 -11.11 -18.25
CA LEU A 53 9.21 -10.18 -19.35
C LEU A 53 7.80 -9.55 -19.27
N SER A 54 6.88 -10.12 -18.49
CA SER A 54 5.52 -9.60 -18.38
C SER A 54 5.47 -8.14 -17.90
N ILE A 55 6.43 -7.70 -17.07
CA ILE A 55 6.52 -6.33 -16.55
C ILE A 55 6.85 -5.32 -17.65
N PRO A 56 8.01 -5.41 -18.36
CA PRO A 56 8.31 -4.49 -19.44
C PRO A 56 7.31 -4.59 -20.60
N VAL A 57 6.77 -5.77 -20.87
CA VAL A 57 5.69 -5.93 -21.87
C VAL A 57 4.42 -5.20 -21.44
N SER A 58 4.00 -5.33 -20.18
CA SER A 58 2.84 -4.61 -19.65
C SER A 58 3.04 -3.09 -19.72
N TYR A 59 4.25 -2.61 -19.38
CA TYR A 59 4.60 -1.21 -19.57
C TYR A 59 4.48 -0.77 -21.03
N TYR A 60 5.07 -1.52 -21.96
CA TYR A 60 4.98 -1.22 -23.40
C TYR A 60 3.53 -1.19 -23.90
N VAL A 61 2.70 -2.15 -23.47
CA VAL A 61 1.26 -2.20 -23.78
C VAL A 61 0.53 -0.98 -23.21
N SER A 62 0.90 -0.51 -22.01
CA SER A 62 0.31 0.68 -21.38
C SER A 62 0.59 1.99 -22.15
N LEU A 63 1.64 2.00 -22.98
CA LEU A 63 2.00 3.13 -23.84
C LEU A 63 1.36 3.05 -25.22
N THR A 64 1.28 1.85 -25.79
CA THR A 64 0.93 1.64 -27.21
C THR A 64 -0.52 1.25 -27.45
N SER A 65 -1.13 0.49 -26.55
CA SER A 65 -2.50 0.04 -26.71
C SER A 65 -3.47 1.17 -26.41
N LYS A 66 -4.44 1.39 -27.30
CA LYS A 66 -5.59 2.29 -27.03
C LYS A 66 -6.73 1.59 -26.28
N ARG A 67 -6.69 0.25 -26.20
CA ARG A 67 -7.75 -0.56 -25.57
C ARG A 67 -7.46 -0.74 -24.09
N GLU A 68 -8.24 -0.08 -23.24
CA GLU A 68 -8.10 -0.17 -21.78
C GLU A 68 -8.12 -1.62 -21.28
N GLY A 69 -9.06 -2.45 -21.75
CA GLY A 69 -9.16 -3.84 -21.29
C GLY A 69 -7.88 -4.66 -21.52
N ILE A 70 -7.15 -4.39 -22.61
CA ILE A 70 -5.86 -5.03 -22.88
C ILE A 70 -4.80 -4.52 -21.89
N GLN A 71 -4.73 -3.21 -21.65
CA GLN A 71 -3.79 -2.65 -20.66
C GLN A 71 -4.04 -3.25 -19.26
N THR A 72 -5.31 -3.33 -18.85
CA THR A 72 -5.71 -3.92 -17.57
C THR A 72 -5.35 -5.40 -17.49
N ALA A 73 -5.60 -6.19 -18.54
CA ALA A 73 -5.27 -7.62 -18.54
C ALA A 73 -3.76 -7.87 -18.38
N PHE A 74 -2.92 -7.14 -19.13
CA PHE A 74 -1.46 -7.26 -19.01
C PHE A 74 -0.96 -6.78 -17.64
N SER A 75 -1.59 -5.74 -17.07
CA SER A 75 -1.24 -5.26 -15.74
C SER A 75 -1.59 -6.27 -14.66
N TYR A 76 -2.75 -6.93 -14.75
CA TYR A 76 -3.10 -8.03 -13.84
C TYR A 76 -2.11 -9.19 -13.95
N LEU A 77 -1.72 -9.59 -15.16
CA LEU A 77 -0.73 -10.65 -15.37
C LEU A 77 0.61 -10.29 -14.72
N ALA A 78 1.13 -9.10 -15.02
CA ALA A 78 2.43 -8.65 -14.52
C ALA A 78 2.45 -8.47 -13.00
N PHE A 79 1.44 -7.79 -12.44
CA PHE A 79 1.38 -7.50 -11.01
C PHE A 79 1.05 -8.72 -10.15
N THR A 80 0.18 -9.63 -10.63
CA THR A 80 -0.08 -10.88 -9.91
C THR A 80 1.15 -11.79 -9.96
N GLY A 81 1.84 -11.86 -11.10
CA GLY A 81 3.12 -12.57 -11.22
C GLY A 81 4.17 -12.01 -10.26
N LEU A 82 4.32 -10.68 -10.19
CA LEU A 82 5.22 -10.01 -9.24
C LEU A 82 4.92 -10.38 -7.79
N GLY A 83 3.66 -10.33 -7.39
CA GLY A 83 3.24 -10.73 -6.05
C GLY A 83 3.52 -12.21 -5.74
N PHE A 84 3.17 -13.11 -6.66
CA PHE A 84 3.44 -14.55 -6.53
C PHE A 84 4.91 -14.84 -6.32
N PHE A 85 5.78 -14.29 -7.16
CA PHE A 85 7.21 -14.55 -7.05
C PHE A 85 7.85 -13.86 -5.84
N THR A 86 7.33 -12.73 -5.38
CA THR A 86 7.80 -12.09 -4.14
C THR A 86 7.54 -13.02 -2.94
N ILE A 87 6.35 -13.63 -2.86
CA ILE A 87 6.01 -14.62 -1.85
C ILE A 87 6.88 -15.88 -2.02
N LEU A 88 6.99 -16.40 -3.25
CA LEU A 88 7.77 -17.60 -3.55
C LEU A 88 9.25 -17.43 -3.17
N PHE A 89 9.87 -16.33 -3.60
CA PHE A 89 11.26 -16.00 -3.28
C PHE A 89 11.48 -15.97 -1.77
N SER A 90 10.58 -15.34 -1.03
CA SER A 90 10.66 -15.22 0.43
C SER A 90 10.55 -16.59 1.12
N LEU A 91 9.66 -17.46 0.64
CA LEU A 91 9.51 -18.82 1.16
C LEU A 91 10.71 -19.72 0.81
N VAL A 92 11.28 -19.58 -0.39
CA VAL A 92 12.51 -20.29 -0.79
C VAL A 92 13.69 -19.85 0.08
N LEU A 93 13.82 -18.54 0.32
CA LEU A 93 14.86 -18.00 1.19
C LEU A 93 14.71 -18.52 2.63
N LEU A 94 13.48 -18.56 3.15
CA LEU A 94 13.19 -19.12 4.48
C LEU A 94 13.51 -20.63 4.54
N LYS A 95 13.13 -21.40 3.51
CA LYS A 95 13.48 -22.83 3.37
C LYS A 95 15.00 -23.02 3.43
N ASP A 96 15.75 -22.19 2.70
CA ASP A 96 17.21 -22.28 2.63
C ASP A 96 17.87 -21.93 3.96
N ILE A 97 17.47 -20.82 4.58
CA ILE A 97 17.97 -20.42 5.90
C ILE A 97 17.69 -21.51 6.93
N THR A 98 16.46 -22.05 6.95
CA THR A 98 16.08 -23.12 7.88
C THR A 98 16.92 -24.38 7.65
N SER A 99 17.13 -24.77 6.39
CA SER A 99 17.95 -25.94 6.05
C SER A 99 19.41 -25.77 6.48
N ILE A 100 19.99 -24.58 6.30
CA ILE A 100 21.35 -24.25 6.73
C ILE A 100 21.44 -24.26 8.26
N SER A 101 20.50 -23.63 8.96
CA SER A 101 20.45 -23.60 10.43
C SER A 101 20.35 -25.01 11.03
N LEU A 102 19.49 -25.86 10.48
CA LEU A 102 19.36 -27.25 10.92
C LEU A 102 20.64 -28.07 10.67
N TYR A 103 21.30 -27.86 9.52
CA TYR A 103 22.58 -28.50 9.23
C TYR A 103 23.66 -28.15 10.26
N TRP A 104 23.76 -26.87 10.63
CA TRP A 104 24.71 -26.44 11.66
C TRP A 104 24.33 -26.95 13.04
N PHE A 105 23.06 -26.89 13.42
CA PHE A 105 22.57 -27.42 14.69
C PHE A 105 22.88 -28.91 14.84
N ALA A 106 22.65 -29.71 13.79
CA ALA A 106 22.92 -31.14 13.79
C ALA A 106 24.40 -31.48 14.04
N LYS A 107 25.35 -30.61 13.65
CA LYS A 107 26.77 -30.79 13.94
C LYS A 107 27.14 -30.59 15.42
N PHE A 108 26.30 -29.91 16.20
CA PHE A 108 26.52 -29.67 17.63
C PHE A 108 25.91 -30.75 18.52
N LEU A 109 25.11 -31.67 17.96
CA LEU A 109 24.58 -32.80 18.71
C LEU A 109 25.65 -33.91 18.85
N PRO A 110 25.87 -34.47 20.05
CA PRO A 110 26.84 -35.54 20.24
C PRO A 110 26.39 -36.82 19.53
N ASN A 111 27.24 -37.32 18.63
CA ASN A 111 27.21 -38.62 17.93
C ASN A 111 25.84 -39.13 17.45
N SER A 112 25.59 -39.02 16.15
CA SER A 112 24.86 -40.04 15.40
C SER A 112 25.83 -40.70 14.40
N ASP A 113 26.06 -42.00 14.60
CA ASP A 113 26.95 -42.85 13.80
C ASP A 113 26.59 -42.78 12.29
N PRO A 114 27.53 -42.51 11.36
CA PRO A 114 27.18 -42.22 9.96
C PRO A 114 27.02 -43.45 9.04
N THR A 115 27.16 -44.69 9.52
CA THR A 115 27.64 -45.79 8.64
C THR A 115 26.68 -46.94 8.35
N SER A 116 25.36 -46.81 8.56
CA SER A 116 24.39 -47.78 8.05
C SER A 116 23.22 -47.09 7.32
N GLY A 117 23.16 -47.25 5.99
CA GLY A 117 22.02 -46.80 5.18
C GLY A 117 22.24 -45.53 4.33
N ALA A 118 23.46 -45.26 3.85
CA ALA A 118 23.76 -44.07 3.04
C ALA A 118 22.82 -43.87 1.83
N GLY A 119 22.42 -44.95 1.14
CA GLY A 119 21.43 -44.89 0.06
C GLY A 119 20.03 -44.49 0.54
N GLU A 120 19.57 -45.08 1.64
CA GLU A 120 18.27 -44.75 2.25
C GLU A 120 18.23 -43.32 2.80
N LEU A 121 19.36 -42.82 3.33
CA LEU A 121 19.51 -41.44 3.78
C LEU A 121 19.47 -40.44 2.62
N VAL A 122 20.08 -40.77 1.47
CA VAL A 122 20.00 -39.96 0.25
C VAL A 122 18.58 -39.92 -0.29
N GLU A 123 17.92 -41.08 -0.42
CA GLU A 123 16.52 -41.15 -0.88
C GLU A 123 15.56 -40.38 0.04
N ARG A 124 15.70 -40.52 1.36
CA ARG A 124 14.91 -39.74 2.34
C ARG A 124 15.13 -38.24 2.20
N LYS A 125 16.37 -37.79 1.99
CA LYS A 125 16.71 -36.38 1.80
C LYS A 125 16.11 -35.83 0.50
N GLU A 126 16.18 -36.59 -0.58
CA GLU A 126 15.57 -36.22 -1.86
C GLU A 126 14.06 -36.14 -1.76
N PHE A 127 13.43 -37.13 -1.13
CA PHE A 127 11.99 -37.14 -0.87
C PHE A 127 11.55 -35.92 -0.04
N LEU A 128 12.23 -35.62 1.06
CA LEU A 128 11.91 -34.46 1.91
C LEU A 128 12.12 -33.15 1.17
N ASN A 129 13.19 -33.00 0.41
CA ASN A 129 13.45 -31.79 -0.38
C ASN A 129 12.40 -31.60 -1.49
N ARG A 130 11.95 -32.70 -2.12
CA ARG A 130 10.85 -32.68 -3.09
C ARG A 130 9.53 -32.27 -2.44
N LEU A 131 9.18 -32.88 -1.31
CA LEU A 131 8.00 -32.52 -0.53
C LEU A 131 8.02 -31.04 -0.14
N LEU A 132 9.12 -30.55 0.44
CA LEU A 132 9.29 -29.14 0.81
C LEU A 132 9.19 -28.21 -0.39
N SER A 133 9.74 -28.59 -1.54
CA SER A 133 9.66 -27.79 -2.77
C SER A 133 8.21 -27.68 -3.29
N PHE A 134 7.46 -28.79 -3.29
CA PHE A 134 6.03 -28.77 -3.61
C PHE A 134 5.22 -27.98 -2.58
N SER A 135 5.52 -28.12 -1.30
CA SER A 135 4.89 -27.33 -0.24
C SER A 135 5.13 -25.85 -0.44
N VAL A 136 6.38 -25.40 -0.63
CA VAL A 136 6.71 -23.99 -0.86
C VAL A 136 5.96 -23.44 -2.09
N LEU A 137 5.93 -24.18 -3.19
CA LEU A 137 5.20 -23.77 -4.39
C LEU A 137 3.68 -23.68 -4.14
N GLY A 138 3.12 -24.70 -3.47
CA GLY A 138 1.70 -24.76 -3.10
C GLY A 138 1.30 -23.65 -2.13
N LEU A 139 2.11 -23.38 -1.11
CA LEU A 139 1.91 -22.27 -0.17
C LEU A 139 1.99 -20.92 -0.90
N ALA A 140 2.97 -20.71 -1.78
CA ALA A 140 3.08 -19.46 -2.55
C ALA A 140 1.83 -19.23 -3.41
N GLY A 141 1.37 -20.27 -4.11
CA GLY A 141 0.14 -20.22 -4.92
C GLY A 141 -1.11 -19.97 -4.07
N GLY A 142 -1.24 -20.69 -2.94
CA GLY A 142 -2.37 -20.54 -2.03
C GLY A 142 -2.44 -19.14 -1.39
N LEU A 143 -1.32 -18.64 -0.88
CA LEU A 143 -1.22 -17.28 -0.34
C LEU A 143 -1.50 -16.21 -1.39
N THR A 144 -1.00 -16.38 -2.61
CA THR A 144 -1.31 -15.50 -3.73
C THR A 144 -2.80 -15.48 -4.03
N GLY A 145 -3.44 -16.65 -4.13
CA GLY A 145 -4.87 -16.77 -4.41
C GLY A 145 -5.74 -16.16 -3.30
N ILE A 146 -5.43 -16.45 -2.04
CA ILE A 146 -6.11 -15.87 -0.87
C ILE A 146 -5.94 -14.35 -0.87
N GLY A 147 -4.72 -13.87 -1.05
CA GLY A 147 -4.44 -12.44 -1.04
C GLY A 147 -5.08 -11.71 -2.21
N PHE A 148 -5.13 -12.33 -3.39
CA PHE A 148 -5.83 -11.80 -4.55
C PHE A 148 -7.34 -11.69 -4.28
N TYR A 149 -7.95 -12.75 -3.74
CA TYR A 149 -9.35 -12.72 -3.35
C TYR A 149 -9.62 -11.60 -2.33
N GLN A 150 -8.77 -11.47 -1.32
CA GLN A 150 -8.92 -10.44 -0.26
C GLN A 150 -8.74 -9.02 -0.80
N ALA A 151 -7.89 -8.79 -1.81
CA ALA A 151 -7.72 -7.50 -2.45
C ALA A 151 -8.95 -7.04 -3.25
N HIS A 152 -9.79 -7.98 -3.70
CA HIS A 152 -10.99 -7.70 -4.51
C HIS A 152 -12.31 -7.90 -3.74
N ARG A 153 -12.23 -8.38 -2.50
CA ARG A 153 -13.41 -8.54 -1.64
C ARG A 153 -13.91 -7.17 -1.17
N ASN A 154 -15.16 -7.12 -0.72
CA ASN A 154 -15.80 -5.92 -0.19
C ASN A 154 -14.92 -5.21 0.85
N LEU A 155 -14.87 -3.89 0.70
CA LEU A 155 -14.22 -2.96 1.60
C LEU A 155 -14.77 -3.12 3.02
N LYS A 156 -13.87 -3.21 4.00
CA LYS A 156 -14.27 -3.21 5.40
C LYS A 156 -14.40 -1.78 5.90
N VAL A 157 -15.51 -1.47 6.54
CA VAL A 157 -15.62 -0.25 7.32
C VAL A 157 -15.01 -0.51 8.70
N ILE A 158 -13.97 0.24 9.05
CA ILE A 158 -13.34 0.18 10.37
C ILE A 158 -13.79 1.41 11.15
N SER A 159 -14.55 1.19 12.23
CA SER A 159 -14.98 2.28 13.12
C SER A 159 -13.96 2.46 14.24
N VAL A 160 -13.53 3.70 14.47
CA VAL A 160 -12.51 4.05 15.45
C VAL A 160 -13.00 5.25 16.23
N ASP A 161 -13.12 5.08 17.55
CA ASP A 161 -13.47 6.17 18.44
C ASP A 161 -12.17 6.73 19.04
N VAL A 162 -11.92 8.03 18.82
CA VAL A 162 -10.80 8.78 19.37
C VAL A 162 -11.32 9.51 20.60
N PHE A 163 -10.85 9.07 21.77
CA PHE A 163 -11.31 9.56 23.06
C PHE A 163 -10.43 10.71 23.56
N GLU A 164 -11.08 11.82 23.89
CA GLU A 164 -10.44 13.06 24.31
C GLU A 164 -11.07 13.60 25.59
N GLU A 165 -10.23 13.97 26.56
CA GLU A 165 -10.66 14.45 27.88
C GLU A 165 -11.35 15.81 27.80
N ASN A 166 -10.76 16.74 27.04
CA ASN A 166 -11.22 18.12 26.95
C ASN A 166 -11.97 18.42 25.65
N LEU A 167 -12.61 17.42 25.03
CA LEU A 167 -13.38 17.63 23.80
C LEU A 167 -14.58 18.54 24.06
N HIS A 168 -14.68 19.61 23.27
CA HIS A 168 -15.85 20.49 23.33
C HIS A 168 -17.13 19.70 22.99
N PRO A 169 -18.23 19.82 23.78
CA PRO A 169 -19.43 18.98 23.59
C PRO A 169 -20.04 19.01 22.19
N SER A 170 -19.95 20.13 21.47
CA SER A 170 -20.42 20.23 20.07
C SER A 170 -19.65 19.35 19.07
N LEU A 171 -18.45 18.88 19.42
CA LEU A 171 -17.63 17.97 18.60
C LEU A 171 -17.81 16.50 19.01
N ASP A 172 -18.53 16.20 20.09
CA ASP A 172 -18.78 14.81 20.46
C ASP A 172 -19.63 14.11 19.38
N GLY A 173 -19.13 12.97 18.91
CA GLY A 173 -19.70 12.24 17.79
C GLY A 173 -19.35 12.82 16.42
N PHE A 174 -18.41 13.76 16.28
CA PHE A 174 -17.94 14.23 14.98
C PHE A 174 -17.36 13.08 14.15
N ARG A 175 -17.89 12.85 12.95
CA ARG A 175 -17.64 11.70 12.08
C ARG A 175 -16.79 12.10 10.89
N ILE A 176 -15.60 11.53 10.82
CA ILE A 176 -14.68 11.69 9.69
C ILE A 176 -14.62 10.34 8.99
N VAL A 177 -14.93 10.32 7.69
CA VAL A 177 -14.66 9.13 6.88
C VAL A 177 -13.37 9.36 6.10
N GLN A 178 -12.36 8.55 6.41
CA GLN A 178 -11.07 8.57 5.73
C GLN A 178 -11.02 7.47 4.67
N ILE A 179 -10.64 7.88 3.47
CA ILE A 179 -10.20 7.00 2.39
C ILE A 179 -8.76 7.37 2.03
N SER A 180 -7.94 6.39 1.67
CA SER A 180 -6.51 6.61 1.45
C SER A 180 -5.97 5.58 0.47
N ASP A 181 -4.88 5.89 -0.23
CA ASP A 181 -4.13 4.91 -1.00
C ASP A 181 -5.03 4.07 -1.95
N ILE A 182 -5.87 4.77 -2.72
CA ILE A 182 -6.81 4.13 -3.64
C ILE A 182 -6.07 3.59 -4.85
N HIS A 183 -5.00 4.28 -5.29
CA HIS A 183 -4.20 3.92 -6.46
C HIS A 183 -5.04 3.64 -7.72
N ILE A 184 -5.95 4.56 -8.05
CA ILE A 184 -6.65 4.52 -9.35
C ILE A 184 -5.59 4.48 -10.45
N GLY A 185 -5.65 3.44 -11.28
CA GLY A 185 -4.49 3.05 -12.06
C GLY A 185 -4.82 1.96 -13.06
N PRO A 186 -3.87 1.07 -13.39
CA PRO A 186 -4.09 0.04 -14.41
C PRO A 186 -5.14 -1.01 -14.06
N THR A 187 -5.27 -1.37 -12.78
CA THR A 187 -6.15 -2.45 -12.29
C THR A 187 -7.30 -1.95 -11.42
N ILE A 188 -7.14 -0.82 -10.70
CA ILE A 188 -8.21 -0.17 -9.93
C ILE A 188 -8.80 0.97 -10.77
N LYS A 189 -10.12 0.93 -10.99
CA LYS A 189 -10.85 1.78 -11.94
C LYS A 189 -12.13 2.35 -11.34
N LYS A 190 -12.84 3.15 -12.15
CA LYS A 190 -14.11 3.82 -11.81
C LYS A 190 -15.08 2.98 -10.97
N ARG A 191 -15.37 1.73 -11.36
CA ARG A 191 -16.32 0.86 -10.66
C ARG A 191 -15.96 0.59 -9.20
N PHE A 192 -14.67 0.45 -8.91
CA PHE A 192 -14.20 0.31 -7.54
C PHE A 192 -14.49 1.58 -6.75
N LEU A 193 -14.14 2.74 -7.32
CA LEU A 193 -14.36 4.04 -6.68
C LEU A 193 -15.85 4.35 -6.47
N GLU A 194 -16.72 3.98 -7.41
CA GLU A 194 -18.18 4.06 -7.22
C GLU A 194 -18.63 3.26 -5.99
N SER A 195 -18.05 2.08 -5.74
CA SER A 195 -18.34 1.30 -4.55
C SER A 195 -17.81 1.95 -3.28
N VAL A 196 -16.62 2.55 -3.33
CA VAL A 196 -16.05 3.33 -2.22
C VAL A 196 -16.99 4.47 -1.87
N VAL A 197 -17.35 5.31 -2.85
CA VAL A 197 -18.21 6.49 -2.65
C VAL A 197 -19.57 6.12 -2.09
N ARG A 198 -20.23 5.07 -2.61
CA ARG A 198 -21.48 4.56 -2.03
C ARG A 198 -21.31 4.19 -0.55
N THR A 199 -20.26 3.44 -0.23
CA THR A 199 -19.98 3.03 1.17
C THR A 199 -19.70 4.24 2.05
N VAL A 200 -18.96 5.24 1.56
CA VAL A 200 -18.69 6.48 2.30
C VAL A 200 -19.98 7.23 2.61
N ASN A 201 -20.85 7.43 1.61
CA ASN A 201 -22.11 8.17 1.79
C ASN A 201 -23.08 7.43 2.75
N GLU A 202 -23.12 6.10 2.72
CA GLU A 202 -23.90 5.29 3.68
C GLU A 202 -23.49 5.55 5.14
N LEU A 203 -22.23 5.94 5.38
CA LEU A 203 -21.73 6.28 6.72
C LEU A 203 -22.17 7.66 7.18
N LYS A 204 -22.74 8.52 6.32
CA LYS A 204 -23.20 9.88 6.65
C LYS A 204 -22.12 10.68 7.39
N PRO A 205 -20.94 10.90 6.78
CA PRO A 205 -19.85 11.64 7.40
C PRO A 205 -20.18 13.13 7.55
N ASP A 206 -19.65 13.74 8.59
CA ASP A 206 -19.57 15.20 8.66
C ASP A 206 -18.47 15.71 7.72
N LEU A 207 -17.38 14.93 7.59
CA LEU A 207 -16.20 15.26 6.81
C LEU A 207 -15.68 14.03 6.06
N VAL A 208 -15.29 14.19 4.79
CA VAL A 208 -14.51 13.16 4.07
C VAL A 208 -13.05 13.61 3.95
N ALA A 209 -12.12 12.74 4.37
CA ALA A 209 -10.69 12.96 4.26
C ALA A 209 -10.06 11.96 3.27
N ILE A 210 -9.37 12.46 2.25
CA ILE A 210 -8.60 11.69 1.29
C ILE A 210 -7.11 11.91 1.56
N THR A 211 -6.44 10.95 2.20
CA THR A 211 -5.07 11.12 2.72
C THR A 211 -4.00 10.61 1.77
N GLY A 212 -4.04 11.06 0.51
CA GLY A 212 -3.00 10.82 -0.49
C GLY A 212 -3.07 9.49 -1.25
N ASP A 213 -2.20 9.38 -2.25
CA ASP A 213 -2.05 8.22 -3.14
C ASP A 213 -3.38 7.77 -3.78
N LEU A 214 -4.07 8.75 -4.36
CA LEU A 214 -5.33 8.53 -5.06
C LEU A 214 -5.10 7.88 -6.43
N VAL A 215 -3.96 8.16 -7.09
CA VAL A 215 -3.74 7.86 -8.52
C VAL A 215 -2.32 7.39 -8.85
N ASP A 216 -2.20 6.46 -9.80
CA ASP A 216 -0.95 5.88 -10.29
C ASP A 216 -0.66 6.24 -11.77
N GLY A 217 -1.03 7.44 -12.20
CA GLY A 217 -0.77 7.87 -13.56
C GLY A 217 -1.30 9.27 -13.90
N PRO A 218 -1.05 9.76 -15.11
CA PRO A 218 -1.38 11.14 -15.47
C PRO A 218 -2.89 11.37 -15.65
N VAL A 219 -3.32 12.61 -15.41
CA VAL A 219 -4.71 13.08 -15.51
C VAL A 219 -5.36 12.67 -16.84
N ASN A 220 -4.67 12.87 -17.98
CA ASN A 220 -5.22 12.57 -19.31
C ASN A 220 -5.59 11.10 -19.53
N LYS A 221 -5.03 10.17 -18.73
CA LYS A 221 -5.39 8.75 -18.76
C LYS A 221 -6.45 8.37 -17.72
N LEU A 222 -6.46 9.04 -16.57
CA LEU A 222 -7.17 8.56 -15.39
C LEU A 222 -8.32 9.45 -14.90
N ALA A 223 -8.45 10.71 -15.37
CA ALA A 223 -9.46 11.66 -14.88
C ALA A 223 -10.89 11.08 -14.88
N ARG A 224 -11.28 10.35 -15.94
CA ARG A 224 -12.60 9.72 -16.05
C ARG A 224 -12.91 8.67 -14.97
N HIS A 225 -11.88 8.13 -14.31
CA HIS A 225 -12.05 7.14 -13.25
C HIS A 225 -12.27 7.76 -11.88
N ILE A 226 -11.90 9.03 -11.68
CA ILE A 226 -12.10 9.74 -10.42
C ILE A 226 -13.43 10.51 -10.36
N THR A 227 -14.19 10.58 -11.46
CA THR A 227 -15.48 11.29 -11.51
C THR A 227 -16.47 10.89 -10.40
N PRO A 228 -16.52 9.63 -9.90
CA PRO A 228 -17.40 9.30 -8.78
C PRO A 228 -17.13 10.12 -7.50
N LEU A 229 -15.94 10.71 -7.32
CA LEU A 229 -15.65 11.54 -6.15
C LEU A 229 -16.55 12.79 -6.07
N ALA A 230 -17.09 13.24 -7.20
CA ALA A 230 -18.04 14.36 -7.22
C ALA A 230 -19.36 14.02 -6.50
N ASP A 231 -19.66 12.73 -6.32
CA ASP A 231 -20.87 12.24 -5.66
C ASP A 231 -20.65 12.02 -4.14
N LEU A 232 -19.47 12.38 -3.59
CA LEU A 232 -19.23 12.29 -2.15
C LEU A 232 -20.07 13.32 -1.39
N GLU A 233 -20.82 12.84 -0.39
CA GLU A 233 -21.69 13.66 0.44
C GLU A 233 -21.11 13.82 1.85
N SER A 234 -21.00 15.06 2.32
CA SER A 234 -20.62 15.40 3.69
C SER A 234 -21.04 16.82 4.04
N GLU A 235 -21.20 17.12 5.33
CA GLU A 235 -21.61 18.45 5.81
C GLU A 235 -20.55 19.53 5.54
N TYR A 236 -19.27 19.23 5.83
CA TYR A 236 -18.17 20.19 5.72
C TYR A 236 -17.37 20.05 4.41
N GLY A 237 -17.66 19.02 3.61
CA GLY A 237 -17.05 18.74 2.31
C GLY A 237 -15.92 17.71 2.36
N THR A 238 -15.32 17.49 1.19
CA THR A 238 -14.24 16.53 0.98
C THR A 238 -12.90 17.24 0.89
N PHE A 239 -11.92 16.76 1.67
CA PHE A 239 -10.58 17.34 1.74
C PHE A 239 -9.53 16.33 1.30
N PHE A 240 -8.50 16.80 0.61
CA PHE A 240 -7.44 15.99 0.05
C PHE A 240 -6.07 16.54 0.41
N VAL A 241 -5.14 15.65 0.75
CA VAL A 241 -3.71 15.92 0.81
C VAL A 241 -2.95 15.02 -0.13
N THR A 242 -1.82 15.50 -0.67
CA THR A 242 -1.01 14.73 -1.61
C THR A 242 -0.24 13.62 -0.92
N GLY A 243 -0.21 12.44 -1.50
CA GLY A 243 0.81 11.42 -1.25
C GLY A 243 1.97 11.52 -2.23
N ASN A 244 2.90 10.58 -2.18
CA ASN A 244 4.06 10.58 -3.07
C ASN A 244 3.68 10.23 -4.51
N HIS A 245 2.60 9.47 -4.74
CA HIS A 245 2.18 9.06 -6.08
C HIS A 245 1.62 10.20 -6.92
N GLU A 246 1.02 11.21 -6.31
CA GLU A 246 0.61 12.41 -7.05
C GLU A 246 1.81 13.13 -7.68
N TYR A 247 2.95 13.21 -6.98
CA TYR A 247 4.17 13.82 -7.51
C TYR A 247 4.76 13.04 -8.69
N TYR A 248 4.70 11.71 -8.63
CA TYR A 248 5.14 10.84 -9.75
C TYR A 248 4.19 10.94 -10.95
N SER A 249 2.94 11.31 -10.70
CA SER A 249 1.85 11.30 -11.68
C SER A 249 1.51 12.69 -12.25
N GLY A 250 2.26 13.73 -11.88
CA GLY A 250 2.01 15.11 -12.30
C GLY A 250 1.08 15.87 -11.34
N VAL A 251 1.55 16.11 -10.12
CA VAL A 251 0.78 16.64 -8.98
C VAL A 251 0.00 17.92 -9.30
N LEU A 252 0.60 18.88 -10.02
CA LEU A 252 -0.07 20.15 -10.34
C LEU A 252 -1.33 19.95 -11.20
N SER A 253 -1.26 19.03 -12.17
CA SER A 253 -2.42 18.68 -12.99
C SER A 253 -3.49 17.98 -12.17
N TRP A 254 -3.10 17.10 -11.25
CA TRP A 254 -4.03 16.41 -10.37
C TRP A 254 -4.72 17.34 -9.37
N ILE A 255 -3.99 18.27 -8.76
CA ILE A 255 -4.57 19.30 -7.89
C ILE A 255 -5.64 20.08 -8.65
N HIS A 256 -5.34 20.52 -9.88
CA HIS A 256 -6.30 21.25 -10.69
C HIS A 256 -7.52 20.39 -11.05
N GLU A 257 -7.32 19.12 -11.41
CA GLU A 257 -8.42 18.22 -11.74
C GLU A 257 -9.31 17.93 -10.53
N LEU A 258 -8.75 17.65 -9.34
CA LEU A 258 -9.53 17.37 -8.12
C LEU A 258 -10.40 18.56 -7.72
N LYS A 259 -9.91 19.80 -7.88
CA LYS A 259 -10.70 21.01 -7.63
C LYS A 259 -11.98 21.08 -8.48
N LYS A 260 -12.00 20.49 -9.69
CA LYS A 260 -13.21 20.44 -10.54
C LYS A 260 -14.30 19.51 -9.98
N HIS A 261 -13.92 18.58 -9.11
CA HIS A 261 -14.83 17.64 -8.44
C HIS A 261 -15.21 18.13 -7.03
N ASN A 262 -15.10 19.43 -6.76
CA ASN A 262 -15.38 20.06 -5.46
C ASN A 262 -14.54 19.51 -4.29
N ILE A 263 -13.38 18.94 -4.58
CA ILE A 263 -12.44 18.45 -3.56
C ILE A 263 -11.51 19.60 -3.15
N GLN A 264 -11.47 19.89 -1.85
CA GLN A 264 -10.62 20.91 -1.27
C GLN A 264 -9.23 20.34 -1.02
N VAL A 265 -8.25 20.75 -1.83
CA VAL A 265 -6.87 20.30 -1.68
C VAL A 265 -6.13 21.22 -0.70
N LEU A 266 -5.60 20.66 0.38
CA LEU A 266 -4.83 21.37 1.40
C LEU A 266 -3.33 21.16 1.16
N LEU A 267 -2.57 22.24 0.95
CA LEU A 267 -1.12 22.20 0.69
C LEU A 267 -0.38 23.04 1.72
N ASN A 268 -0.10 22.46 2.89
CA ASN A 268 0.39 23.18 4.08
C ASN A 268 -0.56 24.32 4.48
N GLU A 269 -1.86 24.06 4.38
CA GLU A 269 -2.94 25.01 4.62
C GLU A 269 -3.96 24.41 5.60
N ASN A 270 -4.79 25.27 6.18
CA ASN A 270 -5.91 24.84 7.00
C ASN A 270 -7.22 25.50 6.62
N LYS A 271 -8.29 24.92 7.16
CA LYS A 271 -9.63 25.49 7.21
C LYS A 271 -10.19 25.33 8.61
N ILE A 272 -10.75 26.40 9.15
CA ILE A 272 -11.49 26.36 10.41
C ILE A 272 -12.94 25.98 10.11
N LEU A 273 -13.39 24.86 10.67
CA LEU A 273 -14.75 24.35 10.59
C LEU A 273 -15.49 24.70 11.88
N LYS A 274 -16.72 25.22 11.76
CA LYS A 274 -17.54 25.58 12.92
C LYS A 274 -18.68 24.59 13.08
N ARG A 275 -18.70 23.85 14.20
CA ARG A 275 -19.79 22.95 14.56
C ARG A 275 -20.41 23.39 15.88
N GLY A 276 -21.64 23.92 15.80
CA GLY A 276 -22.31 24.52 16.95
C GLY A 276 -21.49 25.67 17.53
N LYS A 277 -20.99 25.51 18.76
CA LYS A 277 -20.15 26.52 19.45
C LYS A 277 -18.65 26.24 19.35
N ALA A 278 -18.25 25.08 18.81
CA ALA A 278 -16.85 24.71 18.66
C ALA A 278 -16.29 25.16 17.30
N ASN A 279 -15.01 25.51 17.31
CA ASN A 279 -14.18 25.65 16.13
C ASN A 279 -13.20 24.47 16.08
N LEU A 280 -13.08 23.85 14.91
CA LEU A 280 -12.15 22.77 14.63
C LEU A 280 -11.20 23.21 13.51
N THR A 281 -9.89 23.15 13.73
CA THR A 281 -8.91 23.34 12.66
C THR A 281 -8.73 22.04 11.90
N LEU A 282 -9.02 22.03 10.60
CA LEU A 282 -8.63 20.95 9.69
C LEU A 282 -7.47 21.44 8.84
N ALA A 283 -6.27 20.92 9.10
CA ALA A 283 -5.07 21.23 8.35
C ALA A 283 -4.66 20.06 7.45
N GLY A 284 -3.91 20.36 6.40
CA GLY A 284 -3.32 19.35 5.54
C GLY A 284 -1.93 19.75 5.08
N VAL A 285 -1.00 18.80 5.08
CA VAL A 285 0.38 18.98 4.62
C VAL A 285 0.67 18.12 3.40
N THR A 286 1.67 18.53 2.62
CA THR A 286 2.17 17.78 1.48
C THR A 286 2.95 16.53 1.91
N ASP A 287 3.25 15.64 0.95
CA ASP A 287 4.10 14.48 1.21
C ASP A 287 5.49 14.89 1.74
N LEU A 288 6.07 14.12 2.66
CA LEU A 288 7.37 14.45 3.28
C LEU A 288 8.50 14.62 2.25
N LYS A 289 8.44 13.91 1.12
CA LYS A 289 9.44 13.99 0.05
C LYS A 289 9.08 14.99 -1.04
N ALA A 290 7.90 15.62 -0.98
CA ALA A 290 7.41 16.57 -1.97
C ALA A 290 8.43 17.67 -2.30
N GLY A 291 9.07 18.24 -1.26
CA GLY A 291 10.07 19.31 -1.41
C GLY A 291 11.30 18.94 -2.26
N SER A 292 11.60 17.65 -2.41
CA SER A 292 12.69 17.19 -3.29
C SER A 292 12.34 17.20 -4.78
N ILE A 293 11.04 17.24 -5.09
CA ILE A 293 10.50 17.27 -6.46
C ILE A 293 10.04 18.69 -6.80
N LEU A 294 9.31 19.34 -5.89
CA LEU A 294 8.82 20.71 -5.98
C LEU A 294 9.16 21.43 -4.66
N PRO A 295 10.22 22.24 -4.60
CA PRO A 295 10.66 22.91 -3.36
C PRO A 295 9.56 23.71 -2.64
N GLU A 296 8.65 24.32 -3.39
CA GLU A 296 7.48 25.06 -2.90
C GLU A 296 6.46 24.19 -2.16
N HIS A 297 6.48 22.87 -2.38
CA HIS A 297 5.63 21.90 -1.71
C HIS A 297 6.36 21.19 -0.56
N LYS A 298 7.47 21.73 -0.04
CA LYS A 298 8.08 21.19 1.18
C LYS A 298 7.04 21.16 2.30
N THR A 299 6.88 20.00 2.96
CA THR A 299 5.95 19.84 4.09
C THR A 299 6.20 20.90 5.17
N ASP A 300 5.13 21.48 5.72
CA ASP A 300 5.21 22.48 6.78
C ASP A 300 3.98 22.41 7.72
N PRO A 301 4.01 21.52 8.74
CA PRO A 301 2.93 21.42 9.73
C PRO A 301 2.72 22.71 10.53
N TYR A 302 3.78 23.48 10.81
CA TYR A 302 3.66 24.75 11.54
C TYR A 302 2.97 25.82 10.70
N GLY A 303 3.32 25.92 9.41
CA GLY A 303 2.62 26.75 8.44
C GLY A 303 1.15 26.38 8.32
N ALA A 304 0.87 25.07 8.24
CA ALA A 304 -0.49 24.55 8.18
C ALA A 304 -1.30 24.83 9.45
N MET A 305 -0.69 25.05 10.62
CA MET A 305 -1.40 25.39 11.86
C MET A 305 -1.81 26.88 11.95
N LYS A 306 -1.17 27.78 11.19
CA LYS A 306 -1.31 29.24 11.37
C LYS A 306 -2.76 29.71 11.38
N GLY A 307 -3.14 30.45 12.41
CA GLY A 307 -4.49 30.98 12.62
C GLY A 307 -5.46 29.98 13.28
N GLY A 308 -5.09 28.71 13.38
CA GLY A 308 -5.85 27.64 14.01
C GLY A 308 -5.45 27.33 15.45
N GLU A 309 -4.53 28.09 16.05
CA GLU A 309 -3.89 27.75 17.33
C GLU A 309 -4.86 27.78 18.51
N LYS A 310 -5.93 28.59 18.41
CA LYS A 310 -6.93 28.82 19.46
C LYS A 310 -8.25 28.07 19.25
N THR A 311 -8.32 27.13 18.30
CA THR A 311 -9.52 26.32 18.10
C THR A 311 -9.63 25.22 19.16
N ASP A 312 -10.84 24.68 19.31
CA ASP A 312 -11.17 23.67 20.33
C ASP A 312 -10.59 22.29 20.01
N TYR A 313 -10.31 22.00 18.74
CA TYR A 313 -9.70 20.74 18.30
C TYR A 313 -8.99 20.90 16.95
N LYS A 314 -7.86 20.22 16.75
CA LYS A 314 -6.98 20.40 15.59
C LYS A 314 -6.65 19.05 14.96
N ILE A 315 -7.07 18.86 13.72
CA ILE A 315 -6.85 17.66 12.93
C ILE A 315 -5.83 17.96 11.83
N LEU A 316 -4.83 17.10 11.70
CA LEU A 316 -3.85 17.10 10.61
C LEU A 316 -4.12 15.95 9.65
N LEU A 317 -4.32 16.28 8.38
CA LEU A 317 -4.28 15.32 7.28
C LEU A 317 -2.85 15.26 6.74
N ALA A 318 -2.23 14.08 6.77
CA ALA A 318 -0.89 13.89 6.25
C ALA A 318 -0.76 12.48 5.67
N HIS A 319 -0.28 12.34 4.43
CA HIS A 319 -0.18 11.02 3.81
C HIS A 319 0.77 10.08 4.59
N GLN A 320 1.98 10.56 4.94
CA GLN A 320 2.96 9.77 5.67
C GLN A 320 2.76 9.84 7.20
N PRO A 321 2.77 8.69 7.91
CA PRO A 321 2.64 8.67 9.37
C PRO A 321 3.71 9.50 10.11
N ASN A 322 4.92 9.56 9.56
CA ASN A 322 6.04 10.27 10.18
C ASN A 322 5.83 11.79 10.29
N SER A 323 4.86 12.37 9.59
CA SER A 323 4.46 13.77 9.81
C SER A 323 4.01 14.05 11.25
N VAL A 324 3.68 13.02 12.03
CA VAL A 324 3.21 13.18 13.42
C VAL A 324 4.27 13.73 14.34
N PHE A 325 5.56 13.57 14.03
CA PHE A 325 6.63 14.10 14.88
C PHE A 325 6.59 15.64 14.90
N GLU A 326 6.58 16.27 13.72
CA GLU A 326 6.44 17.73 13.62
C GLU A 326 4.99 18.18 13.86
N GLY A 327 4.00 17.37 13.48
CA GLY A 327 2.59 17.67 13.72
C GLY A 327 2.24 17.75 15.21
N ALA A 328 2.76 16.83 16.02
CA ALA A 328 2.60 16.90 17.47
C ALA A 328 3.27 18.14 18.06
N ASP A 329 4.47 18.49 17.57
CA ASP A 329 5.19 19.70 18.01
C ASP A 329 4.48 21.00 17.58
N ALA A 330 3.77 20.98 16.44
CA ALA A 330 2.90 22.08 16.00
C ALA A 330 1.58 22.17 16.79
N GLY A 331 1.27 21.18 17.64
CA GLY A 331 0.11 21.19 18.54
C GLY A 331 -1.19 20.67 17.93
N PHE A 332 -1.12 19.71 16.99
CA PHE A 332 -2.30 18.99 16.50
C PHE A 332 -2.75 17.90 17.49
N ASP A 333 -4.05 17.68 17.62
CA ASP A 333 -4.64 16.70 18.54
C ASP A 333 -4.79 15.32 17.87
N LEU A 334 -5.09 15.30 16.56
CA LEU A 334 -5.26 14.07 15.78
C LEU A 334 -4.61 14.19 14.40
N GLN A 335 -3.82 13.20 14.02
CA GLN A 335 -3.34 13.01 12.65
C GLN A 335 -4.01 11.82 11.97
N LEU A 336 -4.46 12.01 10.73
CA LEU A 336 -4.94 10.94 9.85
C LEU A 336 -3.94 10.70 8.72
N SER A 337 -3.48 9.46 8.59
CA SER A 337 -2.46 9.05 7.62
C SER A 337 -2.78 7.75 6.89
N GLY A 338 -2.04 7.51 5.80
CA GLY A 338 -2.07 6.29 4.99
C GLY A 338 -0.66 5.76 4.75
N HIS A 339 -0.28 5.58 3.48
CA HIS A 339 1.08 5.31 2.98
C HIS A 339 1.63 3.90 3.23
N THR A 340 1.36 3.31 4.39
CA THR A 340 2.01 2.06 4.80
C THR A 340 1.39 0.82 4.15
N HIS A 341 0.12 0.91 3.72
CA HIS A 341 -0.73 -0.22 3.32
C HIS A 341 -0.84 -1.35 4.35
N GLY A 342 -0.44 -1.11 5.61
CA GLY A 342 -0.20 -2.18 6.60
C GLY A 342 0.87 -3.20 6.15
N GLY A 343 1.76 -2.81 5.24
CA GLY A 343 2.73 -3.66 4.55
C GLY A 343 2.13 -4.61 3.51
N GLN A 344 0.87 -4.37 3.10
CA GLN A 344 0.08 -5.00 2.02
C GLN A 344 0.01 -6.54 1.98
N TYR A 345 1.12 -7.24 1.87
CA TYR A 345 1.17 -8.70 1.86
C TYR A 345 2.54 -9.23 2.33
N PHE A 346 2.63 -10.53 2.59
CA PHE A 346 3.88 -11.17 3.02
C PHE A 346 4.98 -11.08 1.95
N PRO A 347 6.24 -10.80 2.32
CA PRO A 347 6.75 -10.53 3.68
C PRO A 347 6.75 -9.03 4.04
N GLY A 348 6.23 -8.15 3.17
CA GLY A 348 6.20 -6.71 3.40
C GLY A 348 5.51 -6.32 4.71
N ASN A 349 4.43 -7.02 5.06
CA ASN A 349 3.71 -6.86 6.33
C ASN A 349 4.55 -7.17 7.58
N LEU A 350 5.67 -7.88 7.46
CA LEU A 350 6.63 -8.09 8.55
C LEU A 350 7.75 -7.05 8.49
N LEU A 351 8.28 -6.79 7.30
CA LEU A 351 9.44 -5.91 7.11
C LEU A 351 9.11 -4.43 7.29
N ILE A 352 7.84 -4.03 7.14
CA ILE A 352 7.39 -2.63 7.26
C ILE A 352 7.75 -2.02 8.62
N TYR A 353 7.74 -2.81 9.69
CA TYR A 353 8.08 -2.37 11.05
C TYR A 353 9.55 -1.97 11.22
N LEU A 354 10.43 -2.33 10.28
CA LEU A 354 11.83 -1.87 10.27
C LEU A 354 11.96 -0.43 9.78
N ALA A 355 10.97 0.07 9.03
CA ALA A 355 11.00 1.39 8.39
C ALA A 355 9.97 2.36 8.96
N GLN A 356 8.87 1.86 9.53
CA GLN A 356 7.75 2.67 10.00
C GLN A 356 7.45 2.39 11.47
N LYS A 357 7.42 3.45 12.28
CA LYS A 357 7.04 3.35 13.70
C LYS A 357 5.55 3.05 13.86
N PHE A 358 4.70 3.69 13.05
CA PHE A 358 3.25 3.52 13.06
C PHE A 358 2.83 2.90 11.73
N VAL A 359 2.34 1.65 11.78
CA VAL A 359 2.03 0.87 10.57
C VAL A 359 0.54 0.86 10.25
N ALA A 360 -0.34 0.66 11.22
CA ALA A 360 -1.78 0.64 10.99
C ALA A 360 -2.57 0.81 12.29
N GLY A 361 -3.77 1.37 12.23
CA GLY A 361 -4.67 1.56 13.37
C GLY A 361 -4.40 2.85 14.16
N LEU A 362 -5.06 2.99 15.31
CA LEU A 362 -4.95 4.13 16.21
C LEU A 362 -3.79 3.96 17.18
N HIS A 363 -2.93 4.96 17.29
CA HIS A 363 -1.81 5.05 18.22
C HIS A 363 -1.75 6.45 18.83
N LYS A 364 -0.89 6.63 19.83
CA LYS A 364 -0.63 7.94 20.44
C LYS A 364 0.85 8.29 20.35
N HIS A 365 1.16 9.53 19.97
CA HIS A 365 2.49 10.10 19.99
C HIS A 365 2.45 11.41 20.79
N LYS A 366 3.08 11.42 21.98
CA LYS A 366 2.91 12.51 22.95
C LYS A 366 1.41 12.69 23.25
N ASP A 367 0.88 13.89 23.11
CA ASP A 367 -0.53 14.20 23.32
C ASP A 367 -1.37 14.07 22.04
N THR A 368 -0.75 13.77 20.89
CA THR A 368 -1.42 13.65 19.59
C THR A 368 -1.79 12.20 19.28
N TRP A 369 -3.05 11.97 18.91
CA TRP A 369 -3.48 10.71 18.32
C TRP A 369 -3.00 10.61 16.86
N ILE A 370 -2.62 9.42 16.43
CA ILE A 370 -2.36 9.12 15.02
C ILE A 370 -3.15 7.89 14.60
N TYR A 371 -3.97 8.05 13.57
CA TYR A 371 -4.59 6.93 12.90
C TYR A 371 -3.91 6.68 11.55
N VAL A 372 -3.42 5.45 11.35
CA VAL A 372 -2.80 5.03 10.08
C VAL A 372 -3.72 4.04 9.38
N SER A 373 -4.28 4.47 8.26
CA SER A 373 -5.10 3.64 7.39
C SER A 373 -4.26 2.56 6.71
N ARG A 374 -4.81 1.35 6.60
CA ARG A 374 -4.21 0.29 5.75
C ARG A 374 -4.42 0.54 4.26
N GLY A 375 -5.06 1.64 3.87
CA GLY A 375 -5.37 1.93 2.48
C GLY A 375 -6.68 1.29 2.03
N THR A 376 -7.40 2.02 1.20
CA THR A 376 -8.68 1.63 0.62
C THR A 376 -8.47 0.74 -0.60
N GLY A 377 -7.49 1.06 -1.45
CA GLY A 377 -7.12 0.26 -2.62
C GLY A 377 -6.00 -0.75 -2.33
N TYR A 378 -5.12 -0.92 -3.31
CA TYR A 378 -3.84 -1.61 -3.20
C TYR A 378 -2.88 -1.00 -4.23
N TRP A 379 -1.58 -1.09 -3.98
CA TRP A 379 -0.53 -0.61 -4.88
C TRP A 379 0.17 -1.79 -5.59
N GLY A 380 0.25 -1.73 -6.92
CA GLY A 380 0.95 -2.73 -7.73
C GLY A 380 0.28 -4.12 -7.68
N PRO A 381 0.92 -5.15 -7.10
CA PRO A 381 0.33 -6.49 -6.92
C PRO A 381 -1.06 -6.43 -6.27
N PRO A 382 -2.10 -6.95 -6.93
CA PRO A 382 -3.46 -6.96 -6.40
C PRO A 382 -3.64 -8.07 -5.37
N ILE A 383 -2.82 -8.04 -4.31
CA ILE A 383 -2.72 -9.06 -3.27
C ILE A 383 -2.71 -8.36 -1.91
N ARG A 384 -3.59 -8.77 -1.01
CA ARG A 384 -3.61 -8.28 0.38
C ARG A 384 -3.61 -9.44 1.39
N LEU A 385 -2.56 -9.54 2.22
CA LEU A 385 -2.40 -10.59 3.25
C LEU A 385 -2.04 -9.98 4.60
N GLY A 386 -2.87 -10.20 5.62
CA GLY A 386 -2.66 -9.64 6.97
C GLY A 386 -2.92 -8.13 7.08
N ALA A 387 -3.18 -7.45 5.96
CA ALA A 387 -3.55 -6.04 5.91
C ALA A 387 -4.75 -5.88 4.96
N PRO A 388 -6.00 -6.07 5.43
CA PRO A 388 -7.18 -5.90 4.58
C PRO A 388 -7.40 -4.43 4.19
N SER A 389 -8.01 -4.18 3.03
CA SER A 389 -8.44 -2.84 2.64
C SER A 389 -9.51 -2.29 3.58
N GLU A 390 -9.47 -0.99 3.80
CA GLU A 390 -10.41 -0.33 4.71
C GLU A 390 -10.90 1.04 4.22
N ILE A 391 -12.13 1.35 4.64
CA ILE A 391 -12.66 2.71 4.76
C ILE A 391 -12.78 2.97 6.26
N SER A 392 -12.16 4.04 6.75
CA SER A 392 -12.08 4.28 8.20
C SER A 392 -13.10 5.33 8.60
N LEU A 393 -13.98 4.99 9.53
CA LEU A 393 -14.89 5.91 10.19
C LEU A 393 -14.30 6.30 11.54
N ILE A 394 -13.70 7.48 11.60
CA ILE A 394 -13.17 8.05 12.83
C ILE A 394 -14.27 8.87 13.49
N ARG A 395 -14.47 8.67 14.80
CA ARG A 395 -15.39 9.47 15.61
C ARG A 395 -14.64 10.12 16.75
N LEU A 396 -14.80 11.43 16.90
CA LEU A 396 -14.35 12.11 18.11
C LEU A 396 -15.34 11.79 19.24
N LYS A 397 -14.81 11.39 20.40
CA LYS A 397 -15.59 11.03 21.57
C LYS A 397 -15.04 11.74 22.79
N LYS A 398 -15.94 12.31 23.60
CA LYS A 398 -15.56 12.83 24.90
C LYS A 398 -15.36 11.68 25.89
N ASN A 399 -14.24 11.68 26.64
CA ASN A 399 -14.09 10.76 27.78
C ASN A 399 -15.18 11.04 28.81
N SER A 400 -15.84 9.97 29.27
CA SER A 400 -16.89 10.02 30.29
C SER A 400 -16.34 10.32 31.67
#